data_AF-A0A2T7B7Y4-F1
#
_entry.id   AF-A0A2T7B7Y4-F1
#
_cell.length_a   1.000
_cell.length_b   1.000
_cell.length_c   1.000
_cell.angle_alpha   90.00
_cell.angle_beta   90.00
_cell.angle_gamma   90.00
#
_symmetry.space_group_name_H-M   'P 1'
#
loop_
_entity.id
_entity.type
_entity.pdbx_description
1 polymer ?
#
loop_
_entity_poly.entity_id
_entity_poly.type
_entity_poly.pdbx_seq_one_letter_code
_entity_poly.pdbx_strand_id
1 'polypeptide(L)' 'MTDVLLCVGNSMMGDDGAGPLLAEKFRAAPQGEWVLVDGGSAPENDI' A
#
# COMPACT_ATOMS: atom_id res chain seq x y z
N MET A 1 -17.72 -7.84 7.11
CA MET A 1 -16.27 -7.97 7.36
C MET A 1 -15.60 -7.31 6.18
N THR A 2 -14.65 -6.40 6.41
CA THR A 2 -14.05 -5.59 5.35
C THR A 2 -12.61 -6.04 5.14
N ASP A 3 -12.24 -6.27 3.88
CA ASP A 3 -10.89 -6.67 3.51
C ASP A 3 -10.00 -5.43 3.34
N VAL A 4 -8.77 -5.49 3.85
CA VAL A 4 -7.83 -4.36 3.88
C VAL A 4 -6.52 -4.74 3.18
N LEU A 5 -6.05 -3.86 2.29
CA LEU A 5 -4.75 -3.97 1.63
C LEU A 5 -3.81 -2.94 2.23
N LEU A 6 -2.92 -3.37 3.12
CA LEU A 6 -1.86 -2.54 3.69
C LEU A 6 -0.59 -2.67 2.84
N CYS A 7 -0.22 -1.60 2.15
CA CYS A 7 1.00 -1.50 1.37
C CYS A 7 2.11 -0.85 2.22
N VAL A 8 3.22 -1.55 2.41
CA VAL A 8 4.36 -1.11 3.22
C VAL A 8 5.63 -1.09 2.36
N GLY A 9 6.46 -0.09 2.53
CA GLY A 9 7.74 0.04 1.85
C GLY A 9 8.20 1.49 1.66
N ASN A 10 9.43 1.66 1.20
CA ASN A 10 10.03 2.95 0.87
C ASN A 10 10.29 3.06 -0.64
N SER A 11 9.64 4.02 -1.30
CA SER A 11 9.78 4.26 -2.75
C SER A 11 11.20 4.65 -3.18
N MET A 12 12.04 5.09 -2.23
CA MET A 12 13.43 5.49 -2.48
C MET A 12 14.45 4.39 -2.14
N MET A 13 14.01 3.20 -1.69
CA MET A 13 14.88 2.10 -1.25
C MET A 13 14.81 0.88 -2.18
N GLY A 14 14.89 1.13 -3.49
CA GLY A 14 14.93 0.07 -4.51
C GLY A 14 13.69 -0.82 -4.47
N ASP A 15 13.90 -2.14 -4.41
CA ASP A 15 12.81 -3.12 -4.39
C ASP A 15 11.92 -3.05 -3.14
N ASP A 16 12.38 -2.38 -2.07
CA ASP A 16 11.55 -2.06 -0.91
C ASP A 16 10.35 -1.16 -1.28
N GLY A 17 10.42 -0.48 -2.43
CA GLY A 17 9.32 0.30 -3.00
C GLY A 17 8.16 -0.53 -3.56
N ALA A 18 8.16 -1.86 -3.43
CA ALA A 18 7.10 -2.72 -3.94
C ALA A 18 5.70 -2.37 -3.40
N GLY A 19 5.59 -2.06 -2.10
CA GLY A 19 4.34 -1.61 -1.48
C GLY A 19 3.82 -0.29 -2.06
N PRO A 20 4.60 0.80 -2.00
CA PRO A 20 4.23 2.07 -2.62
C PRO A 20 3.84 1.95 -4.11
N LEU A 21 4.57 1.14 -4.89
CA LEU A 21 4.25 0.88 -6.29
C LEU A 21 2.91 0.16 -6.47
N LEU A 22 2.61 -0.83 -5.61
CA LEU A 22 1.32 -1.50 -5.62
C LEU A 22 0.19 -0.54 -5.24
N ALA A 23 0.38 0.30 -4.22
CA ALA A 23 -0.61 1.30 -3.80
C ALA A 23 -0.92 2.30 -4.93
N GLU A 24 0.10 2.80 -5.64
CA GLU A 24 -0.07 3.65 -6.82
C GLU A 24 -0.90 2.97 -7.91
N LYS A 25 -0.55 1.72 -8.26
CA LYS A 25 -1.27 0.93 -9.27
C LYS A 25 -2.71 0.64 -8.86
N PHE A 26 -2.94 0.34 -7.58
CA PHE A 26 -4.27 0.06 -7.05
C PHE A 26 -5.16 1.31 -7.08
N ARG A 27 -4.62 2.49 -6.77
CA ARG A 27 -5.36 3.76 -6.91
C ARG A 27 -5.74 4.04 -8.36
N ALA A 28 -4.85 3.72 -9.32
CA ALA A 28 -5.11 3.92 -10.74
C ALA A 28 -6.14 2.93 -11.31
N ALA A 29 -6.15 1.69 -10.81
CA ALA A 29 -7.08 0.64 -11.24
C ALA A 29 -7.47 -0.28 -10.06
N PRO A 30 -8.44 0.15 -9.23
CA PRO A 30 -8.87 -0.62 -8.06
C PRO A 30 -9.30 -2.04 -8.43
N GLN A 31 -8.89 -3.03 -7.63
CA GLN A 31 -9.24 -4.44 -7.82
C GLN A 31 -10.00 -4.96 -6.60
N GLY A 32 -11.22 -5.48 -6.78
CA GLY A 32 -12.04 -5.98 -5.69
C GLY A 32 -12.51 -4.89 -4.71
N GLU A 33 -12.99 -5.30 -3.54
CA GLU A 33 -13.54 -4.41 -2.51
C GLU A 33 -12.57 -4.19 -1.34
N TRP A 34 -11.28 -4.03 -1.65
CA TRP A 34 -10.25 -3.78 -0.65
C TRP A 34 -10.21 -2.31 -0.24
N VAL A 35 -10.09 -2.06 1.07
CA VAL A 35 -9.71 -0.74 1.58
C VAL A 35 -8.19 -0.63 1.52
N LEU A 36 -7.69 0.26 0.67
CA LEU A 36 -6.25 0.51 0.52
C LEU A 36 -5.73 1.39 1.66
N VAL A 37 -4.66 0.95 2.33
CA VAL A 37 -3.86 1.73 3.28
C VAL A 37 -2.42 1.75 2.79
N ASP A 38 -1.84 2.93 2.67
CA ASP A 38 -0.47 3.14 2.22
C ASP A 38 0.37 3.55 3.43
N GLY A 39 0.95 2.57 4.11
CA GLY A 39 1.65 2.74 5.39
C GLY A 39 3.09 3.26 5.25
N GLY A 40 3.54 3.53 4.02
CA GLY A 40 4.90 3.96 3.74
C GLY A 40 5.96 3.07 4.41
N SER A 41 7.02 3.68 4.92
CA SER A 41 8.12 2.94 5.57
C SER A 41 7.84 2.54 7.02
N ALA A 42 6.77 3.07 7.64
CA ALA A 42 6.45 2.91 9.05
C ALA A 42 4.92 2.77 9.22
N PRO A 43 4.37 1.56 8.99
CA PRO A 43 2.93 1.32 8.92
C PRO A 43 2.20 1.50 10.25
N GLU A 44 2.92 1.54 11.38
CA GLU A 44 2.36 1.73 12.71
C GLU A 44 1.64 3.07 12.91
N ASN A 45 1.89 4.06 12.05
CA ASN A 45 1.24 5.37 12.11
C ASN A 45 -0.17 5.38 11.50
N ASP A 46 -0.50 4.36 10.70
CA ASP A 46 -1.70 4.32 9.86
C ASP A 46 -2.66 3.17 10.26
N ILE A 47 -2.54 2.67 11.49
CA ILE A 47 -3.38 1.62 12.10
C ILE A 47 -4.45 2.22 13.02
#